data_AF-A0A7S0AXV5-F1
#
_entry.id   AF-A0A7S0AXV5-F1
#
_cell.length_a   1.000
_cell.length_b   1.000
_cell.length_c   1.000
_cell.angle_alpha   90.00
_cell.angle_beta   90.00
_cell.angle_gamma   90.00
#
_symmetry.space_group_name_H-M   'P 1'
#
loop_
_entity.id
_entity.type
_entity.pdbx_description
1 polymer ?
#
loop_
_entity_poly.entity_id
_entity_poly.type
_entity_poly.pdbx_seq_one_letter_code
_entity_poly.pdbx_strand_id
1 'polypeptide(L)'
;GVATDLGHLEKDVRVVGYQKSVEQRAKDVLEECLRGCSLVLVPAGVPRKPGQSRGDLFKVNAGIARDVVEACAAHCPGAVVALIVNPVNSVVPAMAELYRKGGLDPRRIVGVTTLD
;
A
#
# COMPACT_ATOMS: atom_id res chain seq x y z
N GLY A 1 8.11 8.81 17.36
CA GLY A 1 6.95 8.31 16.57
C GLY A 1 7.10 6.82 16.32
N VAL A 2 6.18 6.18 15.58
CA VAL A 2 6.17 4.71 15.36
C VAL A 2 7.53 4.18 14.85
N ALA A 3 8.16 4.85 13.88
CA ALA A 3 9.47 4.43 13.37
C ALA A 3 10.58 4.52 14.43
N THR A 4 10.56 5.54 15.29
CA THR A 4 11.50 5.69 16.42
C THR A 4 11.31 4.56 17.43
N ASP A 5 10.06 4.23 17.73
CA ASP A 5 9.69 3.18 18.68
C ASP A 5 10.19 1.81 18.19
N LEU A 6 9.88 1.46 16.94
CA LEU A 6 10.37 0.24 16.30
C LEU A 6 11.90 0.21 16.16
N GLY A 7 12.55 1.36 15.99
CA GLY A 7 14.00 1.48 15.87
C GLY A 7 14.76 1.19 17.18
N HIS A 8 14.08 1.16 18.33
CA HIS A 8 14.69 0.77 19.60
C HIS A 8 14.76 -0.75 19.81
N LEU A 9 14.14 -1.54 18.94
CA LEU A 9 14.21 -2.99 19.02
C LEU A 9 15.64 -3.46 18.73
N GLU A 10 16.20 -4.30 19.61
CA GLU A 10 17.54 -4.90 19.45
C GLU A 10 17.53 -6.01 18.37
N LYS A 11 17.28 -5.61 17.13
CA LYS A 11 17.25 -6.46 15.94
C LYS A 11 18.11 -5.86 14.85
N ASP A 12 18.68 -6.72 14.01
CA ASP A 12 19.46 -6.31 12.84
C ASP A 12 18.53 -5.86 11.69
N VAL A 13 17.79 -4.78 11.94
CA VAL A 13 16.90 -4.15 10.97
C VAL A 13 16.98 -2.64 11.10
N ARG A 14 17.13 -1.95 9.97
CA ARG A 14 17.09 -0.49 9.93
C ARG A 14 15.65 -0.03 9.74
N VAL A 15 15.16 0.82 10.64
CA VAL A 15 13.83 1.43 10.55
C VAL A 15 13.94 2.90 10.16
N VAL A 16 13.20 3.31 9.13
CA VAL A 16 13.15 4.70 8.65
C VAL A 16 11.69 5.12 8.51
N GLY A 17 11.34 6.28 9.09
CA GLY A 17 10.05 6.92 8.90
C GLY A 17 10.16 8.06 7.89
N TYR A 18 9.27 8.07 6.89
CA TYR A 18 9.36 9.02 5.77
C TYR A 18 8.46 10.25 5.94
N GLN A 19 7.30 10.11 6.59
CA GLN A 19 6.45 11.27 6.94
C GLN A 19 6.97 11.93 8.21
N LYS A 20 7.41 13.19 8.10
CA LYS A 20 8.06 13.92 9.19
C LYS A 20 7.14 14.89 9.93
N SER A 21 6.00 15.25 9.34
CA SER A 21 4.99 16.11 9.97
C SER A 21 3.57 15.74 9.56
N VAL A 22 2.58 16.30 10.25
CA VAL A 22 1.15 16.05 9.99
C VAL A 22 0.68 16.74 8.72
N GLU A 23 1.34 17.84 8.35
CA GLU A 23 1.04 18.66 7.18
C GLU A 23 1.60 18.05 5.89
N GLN A 24 2.68 17.26 6.01
CA GLN A 24 3.28 16.56 4.88
C GLN A 24 2.36 15.43 4.41
N ARG A 25 1.98 15.45 3.13
CA ARG A 25 1.13 14.41 2.56
C ARG A 25 1.96 13.16 2.32
N ALA A 26 1.41 11.99 2.62
CA ALA A 26 2.09 10.71 2.41
C ALA A 26 2.60 10.53 0.98
N LYS A 27 1.85 11.01 -0.02
CA LYS A 27 2.24 10.95 -1.43
C LYS A 27 3.53 11.69 -1.76
N ASP A 28 3.86 12.74 -1.01
CA ASP A 28 5.03 13.59 -1.28
C ASP A 28 6.35 12.89 -0.91
N VAL A 29 6.27 11.76 -0.18
CA VAL A 29 7.44 10.98 0.27
C VAL A 29 7.45 9.55 -0.27
N LEU A 30 6.48 9.18 -1.12
CA LEU A 30 6.37 7.80 -1.63
C LEU A 30 7.58 7.39 -2.47
N GLU A 31 8.14 8.29 -3.27
CA GLU A 31 9.34 7.97 -4.06
C GLU A 31 10.50 7.51 -3.17
N GLU A 32 10.85 8.30 -2.16
CA GLU A 32 11.94 8.00 -1.23
C GLU A 32 11.65 6.73 -0.41
N CYS A 33 10.38 6.54 -0.02
CA CYS A 33 9.91 5.39 0.74
C CYS A 33 9.99 4.08 -0.05
N LEU A 34 9.65 4.12 -1.34
CA LEU A 34 9.49 2.92 -2.18
C LEU A 34 10.77 2.50 -2.88
N ARG A 35 11.73 3.41 -3.07
CA ARG A 35 12.95 3.13 -3.82
C ARG A 35 13.73 1.96 -3.21
N GLY A 36 13.95 0.92 -4.02
CA GLY A 36 14.68 -0.29 -3.61
C GLY A 36 13.85 -1.32 -2.85
N CYS A 37 12.54 -1.09 -2.63
CA CYS A 37 11.67 -2.10 -2.02
C CYS A 37 11.59 -3.36 -2.89
N SER A 38 11.64 -4.52 -2.23
CA SER A 38 11.33 -5.83 -2.82
C SER A 38 9.93 -6.35 -2.42
N LEU A 39 9.39 -5.82 -1.32
CA LEU A 39 8.07 -6.11 -0.79
C LEU A 39 7.46 -4.81 -0.26
N VAL A 40 6.21 -4.53 -0.63
CA VAL A 40 5.42 -3.40 -0.14
C VAL A 40 4.15 -3.95 0.49
N LEU A 41 3.99 -3.74 1.79
CA LEU A 41 2.77 -4.11 2.52
C LEU A 41 1.83 -2.90 2.57
N VAL A 42 0.58 -3.08 2.15
CA VAL A 42 -0.42 -2.00 2.09
C VAL A 42 -1.60 -2.33 3.01
N PRO A 43 -1.49 -2.02 4.32
CA PRO A 43 -2.63 -2.04 5.24
C PRO A 43 -3.54 -0.82 5.10
N ALA A 44 -3.18 0.13 4.23
CA ALA A 44 -3.87 1.40 4.10
C ALA A 44 -5.29 1.21 3.56
N GLY A 45 -6.26 1.55 4.39
CA GLY A 45 -7.66 1.58 4.06
C GLY A 45 -8.43 2.26 5.19
N VAL A 46 -9.64 2.73 4.89
CA VAL A 46 -10.49 3.28 5.95
C VAL A 46 -11.29 2.15 6.60
N PRO A 47 -11.38 2.12 7.95
CA PRO A 47 -12.29 1.21 8.62
C PRO A 47 -13.72 1.58 8.26
N ARG A 48 -14.58 0.56 8.13
CA ARG A 48 -15.99 0.77 7.85
C ARG A 48 -16.63 1.59 8.97
N LYS A 49 -17.24 2.73 8.63
CA LYS A 49 -18.01 3.54 9.58
C LYS A 49 -19.49 3.13 9.59
N PRO A 50 -20.20 3.27 10.73
CA PRO A 50 -21.66 3.14 10.75
C PRO A 50 -22.30 4.06 9.69
N GLY A 51 -23.26 3.53 8.92
CA GLY A 51 -23.93 4.28 7.85
C GLY A 51 -23.15 4.36 6.52
N GLN A 52 -21.90 3.92 6.45
CA GLN A 52 -21.14 3.88 5.18
C GLN A 52 -21.61 2.71 4.30
N SER A 53 -21.95 3.02 3.04
CA SER A 53 -22.32 1.98 2.08
C SER A 53 -21.11 1.13 1.68
N ARG A 54 -21.36 -0.09 1.21
CA ARG A 54 -20.32 -0.95 0.65
C ARG A 54 -19.63 -0.29 -0.56
N GLY A 55 -20.40 0.42 -1.38
CA GLY A 55 -19.89 1.11 -2.57
C GLY A 55 -18.94 2.25 -2.23
N ASP A 56 -19.26 3.03 -1.19
CA ASP A 56 -18.39 4.15 -0.76
C ASP A 56 -17.09 3.64 -0.16
N LEU A 57 -17.16 2.58 0.65
CA LEU A 57 -15.98 1.93 1.19
C LEU A 57 -15.06 1.40 0.08
N PHE A 58 -15.65 0.74 -0.93
CA PHE A 58 -14.90 0.28 -2.10
C PHE A 58 -14.23 1.43 -2.84
N LYS A 59 -14.94 2.52 -3.14
CA LYS A 59 -14.38 3.67 -3.86
C LYS A 59 -13.19 4.28 -3.13
N VAL A 60 -13.30 4.46 -1.81
CA VAL A 60 -12.21 5.02 -1.01
C VAL A 60 -10.99 4.09 -1.02
N ASN A 61 -11.18 2.81 -0.72
CA ASN A 61 -10.06 1.88 -0.60
C ASN A 61 -9.44 1.55 -1.97
N ALA A 62 -10.23 1.50 -3.04
CA ALA A 62 -9.72 1.36 -4.41
C ALA A 62 -8.90 2.59 -4.85
N GLY A 63 -9.30 3.79 -4.43
CA GLY A 63 -8.53 5.01 -4.68
C GLY A 63 -7.17 4.99 -3.97
N ILE A 64 -7.15 4.66 -2.67
CA ILE A 64 -5.91 4.52 -1.90
C ILE A 64 -5.00 3.46 -2.51
N ALA A 65 -5.55 2.28 -2.83
CA ALA A 65 -4.78 1.20 -3.44
C ALA A 65 -4.21 1.60 -4.80
N ARG A 66 -4.99 2.29 -5.65
CA ARG A 66 -4.52 2.78 -6.96
C ARG A 66 -3.33 3.70 -6.78
N ASP A 67 -3.44 4.72 -5.94
CA ASP A 67 -2.39 5.72 -5.75
C ASP A 67 -1.07 5.07 -5.27
N VAL A 68 -1.14 4.09 -4.37
CA VAL A 68 0.03 3.32 -3.90
C VAL A 68 0.60 2.42 -5.00
N VAL A 69 -0.26 1.72 -5.74
CA VAL A 69 0.16 0.80 -6.82
C VAL A 69 0.82 1.58 -7.96
N GLU A 70 0.29 2.74 -8.36
CA GLU A 70 0.93 3.62 -9.35
C GLU A 70 2.30 4.09 -8.89
N ALA A 71 2.45 4.47 -7.61
CA ALA A 71 3.74 4.83 -7.06
C ALA A 71 4.72 3.64 -7.05
N CYS A 72 4.25 2.43 -6.73
CA CYS A 72 5.08 1.22 -6.80
C CYS A 72 5.52 0.94 -8.24
N ALA A 73 4.62 1.08 -9.22
CA ALA A 73 4.96 0.93 -10.64
C ALA A 73 6.07 1.91 -11.08
N ALA A 74 6.06 3.14 -10.58
CA ALA A 74 7.05 4.16 -10.91
C ALA A 74 8.40 3.97 -10.19
N HIS A 75 8.39 3.55 -8.93
CA HIS A 75 9.59 3.65 -8.06
C HIS A 75 10.16 2.30 -7.62
N CYS A 76 9.39 1.22 -7.67
CA CYS A 76 9.83 -0.14 -7.35
C CYS A 76 9.05 -1.22 -8.12
N PRO A 77 9.05 -1.20 -9.47
CA PRO A 77 8.23 -2.11 -10.29
C PRO A 77 8.56 -3.60 -10.11
N GLY A 78 9.73 -3.91 -9.53
CA GLY A 78 10.15 -5.26 -9.16
C GLY A 78 9.66 -5.75 -7.79
N ALA A 79 8.95 -4.92 -7.02
CA ALA A 79 8.44 -5.31 -5.71
C ALA A 79 7.21 -6.21 -5.83
N VAL A 80 6.99 -7.08 -4.84
CA VAL A 80 5.67 -7.66 -4.58
C VAL A 80 4.85 -6.64 -3.80
N VAL A 81 3.64 -6.32 -4.27
CA VAL A 81 2.71 -5.41 -3.60
C VAL A 81 1.61 -6.23 -2.95
N ALA A 82 1.66 -6.34 -1.63
CA ALA A 82 0.73 -7.12 -0.83
C ALA A 82 -0.37 -6.22 -0.24
N LEU A 83 -1.56 -6.33 -0.80
CA LEU A 83 -2.72 -5.52 -0.44
C LEU A 83 -3.49 -6.18 0.72
N ILE A 84 -3.58 -5.47 1.84
CA ILE A 84 -4.35 -5.84 3.03
C ILE A 84 -5.55 -4.87 3.13
N VAL A 85 -6.20 -4.63 1.99
CA VAL A 85 -7.26 -3.62 1.83
C VAL A 85 -8.59 -4.30 1.58
N ASN A 86 -9.66 -3.78 2.18
CA ASN A 86 -10.99 -4.33 1.99
C ASN A 86 -11.82 -3.50 0.99
N PRO A 87 -12.58 -4.12 0.07
CA PRO A 87 -12.70 -5.56 -0.17
C PRO A 87 -11.56 -6.11 -1.05
N VAL A 88 -10.80 -7.09 -0.55
CA VAL A 88 -9.67 -7.71 -1.27
C VAL A 88 -10.11 -8.24 -2.64
N ASN A 89 -11.25 -8.94 -2.69
CA ASN A 89 -11.77 -9.62 -3.87
C ASN A 89 -12.12 -8.68 -5.04
N SER A 90 -12.30 -7.38 -4.78
CA SER A 90 -12.58 -6.40 -5.83
C SER A 90 -11.39 -5.49 -6.09
N VAL A 91 -10.61 -5.14 -5.06
CA VAL A 91 -9.48 -4.23 -5.20
C VAL A 91 -8.29 -4.92 -5.87
N VAL A 92 -7.95 -6.15 -5.47
CA VAL A 92 -6.78 -6.86 -6.03
C VAL A 92 -6.88 -7.07 -7.54
N PRO A 93 -8.00 -7.58 -8.11
CA PRO A 93 -8.11 -7.70 -9.56
C PRO A 93 -8.03 -6.36 -10.29
N ALA A 94 -8.62 -5.30 -9.73
CA ALA A 94 -8.55 -3.97 -10.32
C ALA A 94 -7.12 -3.42 -10.35
N MET A 95 -6.33 -3.65 -9.30
CA MET A 95 -4.94 -3.21 -9.21
C MET A 95 -4.01 -4.06 -10.10
N ALA A 96 -4.24 -5.37 -10.18
CA ALA A 96 -3.52 -6.24 -11.10
C ALA A 96 -3.75 -5.81 -12.55
N GLU A 97 -4.97 -5.44 -12.91
CA GLU A 97 -5.30 -4.92 -14.24
C GLU A 97 -4.59 -3.59 -14.54
N LEU A 98 -4.54 -2.69 -13.56
CA LEU A 98 -3.80 -1.43 -13.66
C LEU A 98 -2.31 -1.69 -13.94
N TYR A 99 -1.68 -2.60 -13.18
CA TYR A 99 -0.29 -3.00 -13.38
C TYR A 99 -0.05 -3.58 -14.78
N ARG A 100 -0.95 -4.45 -15.23
CA ARG A 100 -0.89 -5.06 -16.57
C ARG A 100 -0.96 -4.01 -17.68
N LYS A 101 -1.84 -3.02 -17.56
CA LYS A 101 -1.95 -1.90 -18.51
C LYS A 101 -0.69 -1.03 -18.55
N GLY A 102 0.04 -0.95 -17.45
CA GLY A 102 1.36 -0.32 -17.37
C GLY A 102 2.50 -1.18 -17.94
N GLY A 103 2.22 -2.37 -18.50
CA GLY A 103 3.24 -3.28 -19.01
C GLY A 103 4.00 -4.06 -17.94
N LEU A 104 3.51 -4.05 -16.69
CA LEU A 104 4.12 -4.74 -15.55
C LEU A 104 3.46 -6.10 -15.30
N ASP A 105 4.16 -6.99 -14.59
CA ASP A 105 3.65 -8.31 -14.25
C ASP A 105 2.52 -8.24 -13.20
N PRO A 106 1.26 -8.55 -13.56
CA PRO A 106 0.14 -8.49 -12.62
C PRO A 106 0.28 -9.49 -11.46
N ARG A 107 1.12 -10.53 -11.58
CA ARG A 107 1.36 -11.51 -10.51
C ARG A 107 2.12 -10.91 -9.31
N ARG A 108 2.66 -9.70 -9.46
CA ARG A 108 3.27 -8.96 -8.35
C ARG A 108 2.24 -8.30 -7.43
N ILE A 109 0.98 -8.20 -7.85
CA ILE A 109 -0.11 -7.70 -7.01
C ILE A 109 -0.78 -8.89 -6.33
N VAL A 110 -0.70 -8.95 -5.01
CA VAL A 110 -1.27 -10.05 -4.22
C VAL A 110 -2.22 -9.54 -3.15
N GLY A 111 -3.31 -10.27 -2.92
CA GLY A 111 -4.18 -10.05 -1.77
C GLY A 111 -3.69 -10.83 -0.57
N VAL A 112 -3.63 -10.20 0.59
CA VAL A 112 -3.31 -10.90 1.85
C VAL A 112 -4.62 -11.43 2.43
N THR A 113 -4.78 -12.75 2.37
CA THR A 113 -5.98 -13.47 2.87
C THR A 113 -5.63 -14.42 4.02
N THR A 114 -4.46 -14.26 4.64
CA THR A 114 -3.98 -15.16 5.71
C THR A 114 -4.77 -15.09 7.01
N LEU A 115 -5.75 -14.19 7.12
CA LEU A 115 -6.65 -14.06 8.26
C LEU A 115 -7.96 -14.86 8.08
N ASP A 116 -8.25 -15.37 6.87
CA ASP A 116 -9.42 -16.21 6.60
C ASP A 116 -9.41 -17.51 7.42
#